data_AF-A0A6L5BZD6-F1
#
_entry.id   AF-A0A6L5BZD6-F1
#
_cell.length_a   1.000
_cell.length_b   1.000
_cell.length_c   1.000
_cell.angle_alpha   90.00
_cell.angle_beta   90.00
_cell.angle_gamma   90.00
#
_symmetry.space_group_name_H-M   'P 1'
#
loop_
_entity.id
_entity.type
_entity.pdbx_description
1 polymer ?
#
loop_
_entity_poly.entity_id
_entity_poly.type
_entity_poly.pdbx_seq_one_letter_code
_entity_poly.pdbx_strand_id
1 'polypeptide(L)'
;MSKQPIGFMSYLRFVDEYENGRLTEFCKRLSGEVRMHTGEHFEIFQDRKNITWGQEWKQRIDDTIDGATFLIPIITAGFFKSSACREELERFLVREKKLGRNDLIFPVYYVTCGVLEDEEKRLQDPLAQIIHTRNRIDWRDMRFEPFTNPEMWRTFNRMAQQIVEAMERDVNFQKPIVTVTEDVDEVEAKFESGVEPDVSHAQLRSHKIENRSEPPTHIVDALHRGHFTTISEALKVAKAGDQILVRPGTYQEAIVIDKPLEIIGDGPIGEVVIESKNATTVRFHSTMGRLSNLVLRQMGSEKYFCIDISQGRLDVDGCDITSKKLSGVSVRSGASPQFRRNRIHSCGQSGVLIREGSSGTFEDNEIFGNFFSNVFVKAGANPTFRRNRIFESKQSGIYIFEQGYGLFEDNEVFGNGTVAVIIKDDGGPVIRRNRLYESKKHGVLVSACGLGSIEDNEIFGNGRAGVLVEGDSAPQLRRNDIHTNAYAGVLVGEGSKPVCYRNKIHDNKQGGVYCYEGGGGLFEENEIFSNKNNGFLVKDQANPTLNNNVINKNGKRGIFIGDDAQATLKKNDLRGNNLASLYIVQSSIPNVIVQGNLKD
;
A
#
# COMPACT_ATOMS: atom_id res chain seq x y z
N MET A 1 8.71 7.52 -30.73
CA MET A 1 7.62 7.43 -29.75
C MET A 1 7.78 8.62 -28.81
N SER A 2 6.82 9.53 -28.75
CA SER A 2 6.89 10.67 -27.82
C SER A 2 6.81 10.11 -26.39
N LYS A 3 7.77 10.49 -25.54
CA LYS A 3 7.70 10.17 -24.11
C LYS A 3 6.56 10.99 -23.51
N GLN A 4 5.64 10.35 -22.80
CA GLN A 4 4.60 11.07 -22.06
C GLN A 4 5.25 11.95 -20.99
N PRO A 5 4.73 13.18 -20.79
CA PRO A 5 5.33 14.10 -19.83
C PRO A 5 5.04 13.67 -18.39
N ILE A 6 6.06 13.81 -17.55
CA ILE A 6 6.08 13.37 -16.16
C ILE A 6 6.42 14.55 -15.25
N GLY A 7 5.71 14.71 -14.13
CA GLY A 7 6.05 15.68 -13.09
C GLY A 7 6.87 15.07 -11.96
N PHE A 8 7.80 15.85 -11.39
CA PHE A 8 8.51 15.49 -10.16
C PHE A 8 8.30 16.58 -9.10
N MET A 9 7.82 16.19 -7.91
CA MET A 9 7.61 17.09 -6.78
C MET A 9 8.79 16.99 -5.81
N SER A 10 9.50 18.12 -5.62
CA SER A 10 10.63 18.22 -4.69
C SER A 10 10.18 18.88 -3.38
N TYR A 11 10.32 18.18 -2.26
CA TYR A 11 9.93 18.68 -0.94
C TYR A 11 10.70 18.01 0.20
N LEU A 12 10.63 18.62 1.39
CA LEU A 12 11.14 18.03 2.62
C LEU A 12 10.15 17.01 3.17
N ARG A 13 10.53 15.73 3.26
CA ARG A 13 9.63 14.64 3.69
C ARG A 13 8.89 14.90 4.99
N PHE A 14 9.56 15.48 5.99
CA PHE A 14 8.95 15.78 7.28
C PHE A 14 7.74 16.72 7.17
N VAL A 15 7.64 17.52 6.09
CA VAL A 15 6.52 18.44 5.85
C VAL A 15 5.25 17.65 5.53
N ASP A 16 5.34 16.59 4.72
CA ASP A 16 4.17 15.75 4.41
C ASP A 16 3.82 14.83 5.59
N GLU A 17 4.82 14.35 6.33
CA GLU A 17 4.61 13.58 7.58
C GLU A 17 3.93 14.43 8.66
N TYR A 18 4.37 15.68 8.84
CA TYR A 18 3.77 16.64 9.78
C TYR A 18 2.34 17.02 9.40
N GLU A 19 2.05 17.13 8.10
CA GLU A 19 0.71 17.47 7.61
C GLU A 19 -0.16 16.24 7.28
N ASN A 20 0.16 15.07 7.83
CA ASN A 20 -0.64 13.84 7.70
C ASN A 20 -0.93 13.43 6.25
N GLY A 21 0.07 13.54 5.35
CA GLY A 21 -0.07 13.12 3.94
C GLY A 21 -0.78 14.14 3.05
N ARG A 22 -0.86 15.41 3.46
CA ARG A 22 -1.53 16.47 2.71
C ARG A 22 -0.86 16.80 1.37
N LEU A 23 0.47 16.77 1.29
CA LEU A 23 1.19 16.92 0.01
C LEU A 23 1.00 15.68 -0.86
N THR A 24 0.85 14.50 -0.24
CA THR A 24 0.45 13.28 -0.95
C THR A 24 -0.90 13.45 -1.66
N GLU A 25 -1.91 13.97 -0.95
CA GLU A 25 -3.24 14.28 -1.52
C GLU A 25 -3.18 15.41 -2.56
N PHE A 26 -2.34 16.42 -2.34
CA PHE A 26 -2.11 17.53 -3.28
C PHE A 26 -1.71 17.03 -4.68
N CYS A 27 -0.72 16.14 -4.83
CA CYS A 27 -0.37 15.71 -6.19
C CYS A 27 -1.39 14.76 -6.81
N LYS A 28 -2.09 13.93 -6.03
CA LYS A 28 -3.17 13.10 -6.60
C LYS A 28 -4.22 13.98 -7.28
N ARG A 29 -4.57 15.10 -6.64
CA ARG A 29 -5.51 16.08 -7.20
C ARG A 29 -4.95 16.80 -8.41
N LEU A 30 -3.72 17.31 -8.32
CA LEU A 30 -3.08 18.00 -9.46
C LEU A 30 -2.90 17.09 -10.68
N SER A 31 -2.47 15.85 -10.47
CA SER A 31 -2.37 14.81 -11.52
C SER A 31 -3.74 14.53 -12.14
N GLY A 32 -4.79 14.40 -11.33
CA GLY A 32 -6.16 14.25 -11.80
C GLY A 32 -6.65 15.45 -12.62
N GLU A 33 -6.35 16.66 -12.17
CA GLU A 33 -6.76 17.89 -12.86
C GLU A 33 -6.05 18.04 -14.22
N VAL A 34 -4.73 17.82 -14.29
CA VAL A 34 -4.00 17.83 -15.57
C VAL A 34 -4.58 16.80 -16.54
N ARG A 35 -4.88 15.59 -16.06
CA ARG A 35 -5.54 14.54 -16.87
C ARG A 35 -6.93 14.95 -17.36
N MET A 36 -7.68 15.75 -16.60
CA MET A 36 -8.97 16.27 -17.05
C MET A 36 -8.84 17.28 -18.19
N HIS A 37 -7.75 18.06 -18.22
CA HIS A 37 -7.48 19.01 -19.31
C HIS A 37 -6.89 18.33 -20.55
N THR A 38 -5.99 17.36 -20.40
CA THR A 38 -5.26 16.76 -21.53
C THR A 38 -5.91 15.49 -22.08
N GLY A 39 -6.75 14.81 -21.29
CA GLY A 39 -7.24 13.45 -21.59
C GLY A 39 -6.17 12.36 -21.48
N GLU A 40 -4.92 12.71 -21.21
CA GLU A 40 -3.78 11.79 -21.14
C GLU A 40 -3.36 11.52 -19.69
N HIS A 41 -2.71 10.37 -19.46
CA HIS A 41 -2.18 10.03 -18.14
C HIS A 41 -0.99 10.94 -17.81
N PHE A 42 -1.10 11.71 -16.72
CA PHE A 42 -0.03 12.58 -16.23
C PHE A 42 0.35 12.18 -14.80
N GLU A 43 1.55 11.65 -14.63
CA GLU A 43 2.03 11.15 -13.34
C GLU A 43 2.93 12.18 -12.64
N ILE A 44 2.70 12.42 -11.35
CA ILE A 44 3.55 13.26 -10.51
C ILE A 44 4.22 12.39 -9.45
N PHE A 45 5.54 12.31 -9.50
CA PHE A 45 6.34 11.57 -8.53
C PHE A 45 6.66 12.43 -7.32
N GLN A 46 6.25 11.97 -6.14
CA GLN A 46 6.50 12.64 -4.85
C GLN A 46 7.75 12.06 -4.17
N ASP A 47 8.10 10.81 -4.48
CA ASP A 47 9.25 10.11 -3.93
C ASP A 47 9.63 8.93 -4.85
N ARG A 48 10.86 8.44 -4.73
CA ARG A 48 11.45 7.29 -5.45
C ARG A 48 10.66 5.97 -5.25
N LYS A 49 9.58 5.96 -4.47
CA LYS A 49 8.75 4.79 -4.13
C LYS A 49 7.58 4.53 -5.08
N ASN A 50 7.13 5.51 -5.88
CA ASN A 50 5.95 5.37 -6.77
C ASN A 50 6.24 4.68 -8.12
N ILE A 51 7.47 4.24 -8.37
CA ILE A 51 7.83 3.57 -9.60
C ILE A 51 7.32 2.10 -9.56
N THR A 52 6.69 1.64 -10.65
CA THR A 52 6.27 0.24 -10.89
C THR A 52 7.33 -0.46 -11.76
N TRP A 53 7.73 -1.71 -11.46
CA TRP A 53 9.07 -2.23 -11.84
C TRP A 53 9.14 -3.40 -12.83
N GLY A 54 10.14 -3.27 -13.73
CA GLY A 54 10.73 -4.25 -14.68
C GLY A 54 12.25 -4.00 -14.82
N GLN A 55 12.96 -4.71 -15.72
CA GLN A 55 14.44 -4.93 -15.74
C GLN A 55 15.42 -3.73 -15.84
N GLU A 56 15.01 -2.46 -15.81
CA GLU A 56 15.92 -1.30 -15.94
C GLU A 56 15.60 -0.19 -14.91
N TRP A 57 16.55 0.12 -14.05
CA TRP A 57 16.22 0.26 -12.63
C TRP A 57 17.10 1.28 -11.94
N LYS A 58 18.42 1.05 -11.99
CA LYS A 58 19.44 2.04 -11.64
C LYS A 58 19.32 3.30 -12.49
N GLN A 59 19.01 3.12 -13.77
CA GLN A 59 18.75 4.20 -14.71
C GLN A 59 17.48 4.97 -14.33
N ARG A 60 16.38 4.31 -13.96
CA ARG A 60 15.10 4.98 -13.72
C ARG A 60 15.05 5.95 -12.54
N ILE A 61 15.90 5.85 -11.51
CA ILE A 61 15.85 6.81 -10.39
C ILE A 61 16.50 8.15 -10.80
N ASP A 62 17.67 8.10 -11.43
CA ASP A 62 18.32 9.29 -11.98
C ASP A 62 17.58 9.77 -13.26
N ASP A 63 17.09 8.86 -14.11
CA ASP A 63 16.23 9.14 -15.27
C ASP A 63 14.80 9.59 -14.89
N THR A 64 14.33 9.44 -13.65
CA THR A 64 13.03 10.02 -13.26
C THR A 64 13.18 11.53 -13.06
N ILE A 65 14.29 11.99 -12.48
CA ILE A 65 14.62 13.42 -12.40
C ILE A 65 15.06 13.91 -13.81
N ASP A 66 15.93 13.17 -14.50
CA ASP A 66 16.43 13.52 -15.84
C ASP A 66 15.41 13.28 -16.98
N GLY A 67 14.33 12.56 -16.69
CA GLY A 67 13.23 12.25 -17.61
C GLY A 67 11.89 12.89 -17.24
N ALA A 68 11.73 13.42 -16.01
CA ALA A 68 10.55 14.21 -15.64
C ALA A 68 10.54 15.51 -16.45
N THR A 69 9.47 15.76 -17.19
CA THR A 69 9.31 16.97 -17.98
C THR A 69 9.21 18.22 -17.11
N PHE A 70 8.62 18.10 -15.91
CA PHE A 70 8.35 19.24 -15.02
C PHE A 70 8.85 19.04 -13.60
N LEU A 71 9.27 20.13 -12.96
CA LEU A 71 9.61 20.18 -11.53
C LEU A 71 8.60 21.02 -10.76
N ILE A 72 8.11 20.50 -9.63
CA ILE A 72 7.20 21.20 -8.72
C ILE A 72 7.89 21.29 -7.35
N PRO A 73 8.68 22.34 -7.08
CA PRO A 73 9.33 22.49 -5.77
C PRO A 73 8.34 23.08 -4.75
N ILE A 74 8.18 22.39 -3.62
CA ILE A 74 7.38 22.84 -2.48
C ILE A 74 8.25 23.70 -1.56
N ILE A 75 8.08 25.01 -1.67
CA ILE A 75 8.95 25.98 -1.02
C ILE A 75 8.52 26.18 0.43
N THR A 76 9.41 25.75 1.33
CA THR A 76 9.32 25.91 2.78
C THR A 76 10.60 26.53 3.33
N ALA A 77 10.62 26.96 4.59
CA ALA A 77 11.81 27.53 5.22
C ALA A 77 13.04 26.59 5.22
N GLY A 78 12.82 25.27 5.15
CA GLY A 78 13.89 24.28 5.08
C GLY A 78 14.34 23.93 3.66
N PHE A 79 13.60 24.32 2.62
CA PHE A 79 13.88 23.90 1.23
C PHE A 79 15.31 24.29 0.81
N PHE A 80 15.67 25.56 0.99
CA PHE A 80 17.00 26.08 0.64
C PHE A 80 18.11 25.61 1.59
N LYS A 81 17.78 24.99 2.72
CA LYS A 81 18.74 24.39 3.66
C LYS A 81 19.02 22.91 3.36
N SER A 82 18.16 22.27 2.56
CA SER A 82 18.26 20.87 2.18
C SER A 82 19.20 20.71 0.98
N SER A 83 20.33 20.03 1.16
CA SER A 83 21.25 19.74 0.05
C SER A 83 20.56 18.96 -1.06
N ALA A 84 19.67 18.02 -0.72
CA ALA A 84 18.93 17.21 -1.69
C ALA A 84 17.97 18.07 -2.54
N CYS A 85 17.17 18.95 -1.93
CA CYS A 85 16.22 19.80 -2.67
C CYS A 85 16.95 20.81 -3.56
N ARG A 86 18.11 21.31 -3.11
CA ARG A 86 18.97 22.20 -3.90
C ARG A 86 19.53 21.48 -5.12
N GLU A 87 20.05 20.27 -4.93
CA GLU A 87 20.61 19.47 -6.02
C GLU A 87 19.54 19.12 -7.07
N GLU A 88 18.32 18.77 -6.65
CA GLU A 88 17.18 18.52 -7.55
C GLU A 88 16.82 19.76 -8.38
N LEU A 89 16.76 20.94 -7.75
CA LEU A 89 16.48 22.20 -8.44
C LEU A 89 17.62 22.59 -9.41
N GLU A 90 18.87 22.44 -8.99
CA GLU A 90 20.05 22.73 -9.82
C GLU A 90 20.10 21.84 -11.07
N ARG A 91 19.85 20.54 -10.91
CA ARG A 91 19.79 19.59 -12.03
C ARG A 91 18.72 19.98 -13.04
N PHE A 92 17.52 20.33 -12.58
CA PHE A 92 16.43 20.77 -13.46
C PHE A 92 16.74 22.10 -14.16
N LEU A 93 17.38 23.06 -13.48
CA LEU A 93 17.77 24.33 -14.09
C LEU A 93 18.81 24.16 -15.21
N VAL A 94 19.79 23.28 -15.00
CA VAL A 94 20.77 22.94 -16.05
C VAL A 94 20.07 22.34 -17.27
N ARG A 95 19.10 21.45 -17.05
CA ARG A 95 18.33 20.83 -18.12
C ARG A 95 17.41 21.81 -18.85
N GLU A 96 16.67 22.61 -18.11
CA GLU A 96 15.77 23.61 -18.67
C GLU A 96 16.53 24.60 -19.57
N LYS A 97 17.74 25.02 -19.15
CA LYS A 97 18.64 25.84 -19.96
C LYS A 97 19.12 25.12 -21.23
N LYS A 98 19.43 23.81 -21.17
CA LYS A 98 19.79 23.00 -22.35
C LYS A 98 18.64 22.88 -23.36
N LEU A 99 17.39 22.91 -22.88
CA LEU A 99 16.18 22.86 -23.71
C LEU A 99 15.79 24.25 -24.25
N GLY A 100 16.48 25.32 -23.86
CA GLY A 100 16.11 26.69 -24.23
C GLY A 100 14.77 27.13 -23.63
N ARG A 101 14.32 26.47 -22.56
CA ARG A 101 13.05 26.74 -21.88
C ARG A 101 13.27 27.51 -20.58
N ASN A 102 12.19 28.06 -20.01
CA ASN A 102 12.19 28.73 -18.71
C ASN A 102 10.84 28.58 -17.97
N ASP A 103 10.03 27.61 -18.39
CA ASP A 103 8.66 27.37 -17.97
C ASP A 103 8.41 25.91 -17.56
N LEU A 104 9.46 25.16 -17.19
CA LEU A 104 9.37 23.76 -16.76
C LEU A 104 9.36 23.59 -15.23
N ILE A 105 9.56 24.68 -14.49
CA ILE A 105 9.63 24.69 -13.03
C ILE A 105 8.44 25.49 -12.49
N PHE A 106 7.62 24.86 -11.65
CA PHE A 106 6.39 25.42 -11.08
C PHE A 106 6.46 25.50 -9.54
N PRO A 107 7.07 26.56 -8.96
CA PRO A 107 7.23 26.65 -7.52
C PRO A 107 5.89 26.85 -6.80
N VAL A 108 5.65 26.01 -5.80
CA VAL A 108 4.51 26.16 -4.88
C VAL A 108 5.02 26.80 -3.60
N TYR A 109 4.64 28.05 -3.35
CA TYR A 109 5.04 28.77 -2.15
C TYR A 109 4.19 28.34 -0.96
N TYR A 110 4.71 27.41 -0.17
CA TYR A 110 3.91 26.63 0.78
C TYR A 110 3.94 27.21 2.19
N VAL A 111 5.08 27.72 2.63
CA VAL A 111 5.25 28.41 3.92
C VAL A 111 6.18 29.60 3.70
N THR A 112 5.88 30.73 4.37
CA THR A 112 6.72 31.94 4.31
C THR A 112 8.19 31.60 4.58
N CYS A 113 9.04 31.97 3.64
CA CYS A 113 10.46 31.64 3.65
C CYS A 113 11.27 32.94 3.74
N GLY A 114 11.98 33.13 4.85
CA GLY A 114 12.78 34.34 5.08
C GLY A 114 13.83 34.60 4.01
N VAL A 115 14.35 33.55 3.35
CA VAL A 115 15.33 33.68 2.24
C VAL A 115 14.68 34.28 0.97
N LEU A 116 13.37 34.14 0.78
CA LEU A 116 12.66 34.72 -0.37
C LEU A 116 12.08 36.12 -0.10
N GLU A 117 11.71 36.42 1.14
CA GLU A 117 11.13 37.71 1.54
C GLU A 117 12.19 38.79 1.78
N ASP A 118 13.36 38.40 2.29
CA ASP A 118 14.47 39.32 2.59
C ASP A 118 15.35 39.50 1.35
N GLU A 119 15.43 40.73 0.82
CA GLU A 119 16.17 41.05 -0.39
C GLU A 119 17.68 40.77 -0.25
N GLU A 120 18.28 41.07 0.90
CA GLU A 120 19.70 40.88 1.13
C GLU A 120 20.04 39.38 1.20
N LYS A 121 19.23 38.59 1.91
CA LYS A 121 19.39 37.12 1.95
C LYS A 121 19.12 36.47 0.61
N ARG A 122 18.15 36.98 -0.16
CA ARG A 122 17.84 36.48 -1.50
C ARG A 122 19.00 36.72 -2.45
N LEU A 123 19.62 37.89 -2.42
CA LEU A 123 20.80 38.21 -3.24
C LEU A 123 22.02 37.32 -2.90
N GLN A 124 22.05 36.71 -1.72
CA GLN A 124 23.12 35.78 -1.31
C GLN A 124 22.86 34.31 -1.75
N ASP A 125 21.64 33.93 -2.13
CA ASP A 125 21.31 32.56 -2.58
C ASP A 125 20.85 32.54 -4.06
N PRO A 126 21.71 32.05 -4.99
CA PRO A 126 21.40 32.02 -6.41
C PRO A 126 20.10 31.26 -6.75
N LEU A 127 19.77 30.20 -6.02
CA LEU A 127 18.54 29.43 -6.26
C LEU A 127 17.31 30.20 -5.80
N ALA A 128 17.42 30.97 -4.71
CA ALA A 128 16.33 31.82 -4.23
C ALA A 128 16.02 32.95 -5.22
N GLN A 129 17.04 33.55 -5.85
CA GLN A 129 16.85 34.53 -6.92
C GLN A 129 16.10 33.94 -8.11
N ILE A 130 16.47 32.72 -8.53
CA ILE A 130 15.83 32.05 -9.65
C ILE A 130 14.38 31.68 -9.33
N ILE A 131 14.10 31.14 -8.14
CA ILE A 131 12.72 30.84 -7.72
C ILE A 131 11.88 32.12 -7.62
N HIS A 132 12.47 33.24 -7.21
CA HIS A 132 11.78 34.52 -7.10
C HIS A 132 11.37 35.10 -8.47
N THR A 133 12.10 34.80 -9.54
CA THR A 133 11.76 35.24 -10.90
C THR A 133 10.77 34.33 -11.62
N ARG A 134 10.41 33.17 -11.03
CA ARG A 134 9.40 32.26 -11.59
C ARG A 134 7.97 32.67 -11.22
N ASN A 135 7.03 32.24 -12.05
CA ASN A 135 5.61 32.34 -11.77
C ASN A 135 5.21 31.35 -10.66
N ARG A 136 5.33 31.79 -9.41
CA ARG A 136 5.03 30.96 -8.22
C ARG A 136 3.54 30.95 -7.91
N ILE A 137 3.04 29.80 -7.49
CA ILE A 137 1.69 29.69 -6.92
C ILE A 137 1.79 29.88 -5.41
N ASP A 138 1.15 30.92 -4.88
CA ASP A 138 1.07 31.14 -3.44
C ASP A 138 0.04 30.20 -2.83
N TRP A 139 0.49 29.31 -1.93
CA TRP A 139 -0.33 28.30 -1.26
C TRP A 139 -0.35 28.46 0.27
N ARG A 140 0.22 29.55 0.79
CA ARG A 140 0.46 29.73 2.23
C ARG A 140 -0.81 29.74 3.06
N ASP A 141 -1.88 30.37 2.55
CA ASP A 141 -3.18 30.40 3.21
C ASP A 141 -4.00 29.14 2.88
N MET A 142 -3.91 28.67 1.64
CA MET A 142 -4.60 27.47 1.15
C MET A 142 -4.16 26.17 1.83
N ARG A 143 -2.99 26.13 2.47
CA ARG A 143 -2.56 24.95 3.23
C ARG A 143 -3.42 24.66 4.46
N PHE A 144 -4.19 25.63 4.96
CA PHE A 144 -5.07 25.44 6.12
C PHE A 144 -6.50 25.07 5.75
N GLU A 145 -6.88 25.27 4.49
CA GLU A 145 -8.25 25.05 4.01
C GLU A 145 -8.52 23.57 3.69
N PRO A 146 -9.76 23.05 3.83
CA PRO A 146 -10.07 21.71 3.37
C PRO A 146 -10.04 21.65 1.83
N PHE A 147 -9.67 20.50 1.26
CA PHE A 147 -9.65 20.30 -0.19
C PHE A 147 -11.05 20.37 -0.87
N THR A 148 -12.11 20.53 -0.08
CA THR A 148 -13.48 20.81 -0.54
C THR A 148 -13.74 22.29 -0.80
N ASN A 149 -12.83 23.19 -0.40
CA ASN A 149 -12.98 24.64 -0.60
C ASN A 149 -12.96 24.99 -2.12
N PRO A 150 -13.98 25.69 -2.66
CA PRO A 150 -14.04 26.07 -4.08
C PRO A 150 -12.83 26.86 -4.60
N GLU A 151 -12.15 27.62 -3.73
CA GLU A 151 -10.96 28.38 -4.11
C GLU A 151 -9.76 27.47 -4.40
N MET A 152 -9.63 26.35 -3.66
CA MET A 152 -8.61 25.32 -3.93
C MET A 152 -8.76 24.73 -5.33
N TRP A 153 -10.00 24.48 -5.77
CA TRP A 153 -10.29 23.98 -7.11
C TRP A 153 -9.82 24.95 -8.20
N ARG A 154 -10.08 26.26 -8.01
CA ARG A 154 -9.62 27.29 -8.96
C ARG A 154 -8.10 27.34 -9.04
N THR A 155 -7.40 27.16 -7.91
CA THR A 155 -5.93 27.15 -7.89
C THR A 155 -5.36 25.90 -8.55
N PHE A 156 -5.91 24.70 -8.27
CA PHE A 156 -5.51 23.48 -8.98
C PHE A 156 -5.75 23.58 -10.49
N ASN A 157 -6.89 24.13 -10.90
CA ASN A 157 -7.20 24.34 -12.31
C ASN A 157 -6.19 25.27 -12.99
N ARG A 158 -5.82 26.39 -12.33
CA ARG A 158 -4.79 27.30 -12.82
C ARG A 158 -3.41 26.64 -12.93
N MET A 159 -3.02 25.84 -11.92
CA MET A 159 -1.78 25.08 -11.96
C MET A 159 -1.76 24.06 -13.10
N ALA A 160 -2.87 23.34 -13.29
CA ALA A 160 -3.01 22.38 -14.38
C ALA A 160 -2.91 23.06 -15.74
N GLN A 161 -3.59 24.21 -15.93
CA GLN A 161 -3.48 25.00 -17.16
C GLN A 161 -2.04 25.42 -17.46
N GLN A 162 -1.30 25.88 -16.46
CA GLN A 162 0.12 26.24 -16.64
C GLN A 162 0.98 25.05 -17.08
N ILE A 163 0.73 23.87 -16.53
CA ILE A 163 1.42 22.63 -16.93
C ILE A 163 1.03 22.25 -18.37
N VAL A 164 -0.26 22.34 -18.72
CA VAL A 164 -0.75 22.02 -20.06
C VAL A 164 -0.21 22.98 -21.12
N GLU A 165 -0.23 24.28 -20.87
CA GLU A 165 0.39 25.29 -21.76
C GLU A 165 1.88 25.00 -21.97
N ALA A 166 2.58 24.59 -20.92
CA ALA A 166 3.98 24.19 -21.02
C ALA A 166 4.17 22.87 -21.80
N MET A 167 3.21 21.94 -21.73
CA MET A 167 3.21 20.69 -22.52
C MET A 167 2.95 20.96 -24.01
N GLU A 168 2.01 21.83 -24.35
CA GLU A 168 1.64 22.13 -25.73
C GLU A 168 2.77 22.84 -26.51
N ARG A 169 3.60 23.61 -25.80
CA ARG A 169 4.81 24.23 -26.38
C ARG A 169 5.87 23.21 -26.83
N ASP A 170 5.89 21.99 -26.28
CA ASP A 170 6.79 20.91 -26.72
C ASP A 170 6.34 20.26 -28.04
N VAL A 171 5.04 20.33 -28.39
CA VAL A 171 4.50 19.72 -29.62
C VAL A 171 4.77 20.61 -30.84
N ASN A 172 4.84 21.93 -30.67
CA ASN A 172 5.02 22.90 -31.75
C ASN A 172 6.49 23.14 -32.17
N PHE A 173 7.48 22.49 -31.55
CA PHE A 173 8.89 22.58 -31.95
C PHE A 173 9.36 21.47 -32.91
N GLN A 174 8.44 20.66 -33.46
CA GLN A 174 8.72 19.72 -34.55
C GLN A 174 7.88 20.03 -35.80
N LYS A 175 8.21 21.12 -36.50
CA LYS A 175 8.28 21.25 -37.98
C LYS A 175 8.64 22.68 -38.38
N PRO A 176 9.57 22.83 -39.34
CA PRO A 176 9.12 23.36 -40.62
C PRO A 176 9.09 22.24 -41.66
N ILE A 177 7.94 22.09 -42.30
CA ILE A 177 7.77 21.33 -43.54
C ILE A 177 8.41 22.15 -44.65
N VAL A 178 9.32 21.54 -45.39
CA VAL A 178 9.71 21.98 -46.72
C VAL A 178 8.52 21.75 -47.65
N THR A 179 8.03 22.80 -48.30
CA THR A 179 7.23 22.70 -49.52
C THR A 179 7.95 23.47 -50.62
N VAL A 180 8.38 22.72 -51.63
CA VAL A 180 8.93 23.18 -52.91
C VAL A 180 7.77 23.65 -53.79
N THR A 181 7.89 24.82 -54.42
CA THR A 181 7.52 25.04 -55.83
C THR A 181 8.04 26.40 -56.32
N GLU A 182 8.56 26.37 -57.56
CA GLU A 182 8.79 27.46 -58.54
C GLU A 182 10.16 28.15 -58.56
N ASP A 183 10.97 27.73 -59.54
CA ASP A 183 11.95 28.55 -60.26
C ASP A 183 11.24 29.73 -60.95
N VAL A 184 11.71 30.98 -60.77
CA VAL A 184 12.01 31.98 -61.83
C VAL A 184 12.88 33.11 -61.22
N ASP A 185 14.07 33.29 -61.79
CA ASP A 185 14.93 34.48 -61.99
C ASP A 185 14.98 35.70 -61.01
N GLU A 186 16.21 36.27 -60.98
CA GLU A 186 16.63 37.62 -60.52
C GLU A 186 16.68 37.83 -58.98
N VAL A 187 17.77 38.26 -58.34
CA VAL A 187 18.70 39.35 -58.69
C VAL A 187 20.09 39.08 -58.06
N GLU A 188 21.12 39.24 -58.91
CA GLU A 188 22.52 39.68 -58.67
C GLU A 188 22.79 40.50 -57.37
N ALA A 189 23.98 40.64 -56.78
CA ALA A 189 25.36 40.19 -56.99
C ALA A 189 26.22 40.85 -55.87
N LYS A 190 27.50 40.43 -55.81
CA LYS A 190 28.68 41.07 -55.18
C LYS A 190 28.87 40.73 -53.68
N PHE A 191 30.04 40.31 -53.18
CA PHE A 191 31.43 40.54 -53.57
C PHE A 191 32.33 39.35 -53.20
N GLU A 192 33.40 39.20 -53.97
CA GLU A 192 34.47 38.18 -53.94
C GLU A 192 35.54 38.35 -52.83
N SER A 193 36.46 37.38 -52.84
CA SER A 193 37.81 37.28 -52.23
C SER A 193 37.83 36.77 -50.78
N GLY A 194 38.49 35.67 -50.42
CA GLY A 194 39.66 34.98 -50.96
C GLY A 194 40.79 35.10 -49.93
N VAL A 195 41.23 33.99 -49.32
CA VAL A 195 42.56 33.72 -48.68
C VAL A 195 42.49 32.35 -47.98
N GLU A 196 43.28 31.38 -48.47
CA GLU A 196 43.90 30.28 -47.69
C GLU A 196 45.30 30.75 -47.23
N PRO A 197 46.06 30.08 -46.32
CA PRO A 197 45.83 28.82 -45.58
C PRO A 197 46.16 28.93 -44.06
N ASP A 198 46.03 27.85 -43.28
CA ASP A 198 47.17 27.20 -42.59
C ASP A 198 46.71 26.19 -41.53
N VAL A 199 47.48 25.11 -41.47
CA VAL A 199 47.25 23.83 -40.83
C VAL A 199 47.91 23.83 -39.46
N SER A 200 47.17 23.65 -38.37
CA SER A 200 47.74 22.97 -37.19
C SER A 200 46.68 22.44 -36.21
N HIS A 201 46.74 21.12 -36.03
CA HIS A 201 46.38 20.35 -34.85
C HIS A 201 45.05 20.62 -34.14
N ALA A 202 44.05 19.81 -34.47
CA ALA A 202 43.19 19.21 -33.45
C ALA A 202 42.92 17.74 -33.82
N GLN A 203 43.63 16.85 -33.13
CA GLN A 203 43.46 15.41 -33.21
C GLN A 203 41.99 15.03 -33.02
N LEU A 204 41.49 14.26 -33.98
CA LEU A 204 40.37 13.35 -33.83
C LEU A 204 40.52 12.57 -32.51
N ARG A 205 39.79 12.98 -31.47
CA ARG A 205 39.43 12.08 -30.38
C ARG A 205 38.03 11.58 -30.66
N SER A 206 37.97 10.44 -31.33
CA SER A 206 36.82 9.55 -31.33
C SER A 206 36.30 9.37 -29.90
N HIS A 207 35.21 10.05 -29.54
CA HIS A 207 34.43 9.63 -28.38
C HIS A 207 33.71 8.35 -28.79
N LYS A 208 34.34 7.24 -28.42
CA LYS A 208 33.73 5.92 -28.31
C LYS A 208 32.33 6.10 -27.70
N ILE A 209 31.34 5.53 -28.36
CA ILE A 209 30.08 5.15 -27.75
C ILE A 209 30.48 4.21 -26.60
N GLU A 210 30.45 4.68 -25.36
CA GLU A 210 30.65 3.81 -24.20
C GLU A 210 29.47 2.85 -24.14
N ASN A 211 29.78 1.56 -24.32
CA ASN A 211 28.86 0.46 -24.13
C ASN A 211 28.11 0.63 -22.81
N ARG A 212 26.77 0.58 -22.87
CA ARG A 212 25.91 0.40 -21.70
C ARG A 212 26.34 -0.89 -21.01
N SER A 213 27.08 -0.80 -19.91
CA SER A 213 27.49 -1.99 -19.18
C SER A 213 26.30 -2.49 -18.36
N GLU A 214 25.86 -3.73 -18.62
CA GLU A 214 25.04 -4.50 -17.69
C GLU A 214 25.59 -4.35 -16.26
N PRO A 215 24.73 -4.32 -15.22
CA PRO A 215 25.22 -4.26 -13.85
C PRO A 215 26.27 -5.35 -13.64
N PRO A 216 27.44 -5.04 -13.07
CA PRO A 216 28.48 -6.03 -12.83
C PRO A 216 27.88 -7.25 -12.14
N THR A 217 27.96 -8.39 -12.82
CA THR A 217 27.30 -9.63 -12.41
C THR A 217 28.33 -10.58 -11.83
N HIS A 218 28.11 -10.93 -10.57
CA HIS A 218 28.92 -11.87 -9.80
C HIS A 218 28.26 -13.25 -9.84
N ILE A 219 28.85 -14.18 -10.61
CA ILE A 219 28.30 -15.53 -10.73
C ILE A 219 28.78 -16.38 -9.55
N VAL A 220 27.85 -16.97 -8.82
CA VAL A 220 28.12 -17.88 -7.70
C VAL A 220 27.77 -19.30 -8.13
N ASP A 221 28.71 -20.24 -8.01
CA ASP A 221 28.51 -21.66 -8.33
C ASP A 221 29.26 -22.53 -7.31
N ALA A 222 28.53 -23.34 -6.54
CA ALA A 222 29.12 -24.25 -5.55
C ALA A 222 30.13 -25.24 -6.17
N LEU A 223 30.01 -25.53 -7.47
CA LEU A 223 30.93 -26.40 -8.22
C LEU A 223 32.13 -25.66 -8.82
N HIS A 224 32.41 -24.43 -8.36
CA HIS A 224 33.60 -23.64 -8.74
C HIS A 224 33.65 -23.25 -10.23
N ARG A 225 32.49 -23.18 -10.90
CA ARG A 225 32.38 -22.76 -12.32
C ARG A 225 31.88 -21.32 -12.47
N GLY A 226 31.84 -20.55 -11.38
CA GLY A 226 31.48 -19.13 -11.32
C GLY A 226 32.66 -18.28 -10.83
N HIS A 227 32.41 -16.98 -10.61
CA HIS A 227 33.39 -16.08 -10.00
C HIS A 227 33.63 -16.38 -8.52
N PHE A 228 32.62 -16.90 -7.83
CA PHE A 228 32.65 -17.23 -6.40
C PHE A 228 32.01 -18.60 -6.14
N THR A 229 32.39 -19.24 -5.03
CA THR A 229 31.79 -20.50 -4.58
C THR A 229 30.70 -20.29 -3.53
N THR A 230 30.74 -19.15 -2.83
CA THR A 230 29.74 -18.74 -1.83
C THR A 230 29.14 -17.37 -2.14
N ILE A 231 27.91 -17.15 -1.69
CA ILE A 231 27.20 -15.88 -1.84
C ILE A 231 27.84 -14.83 -0.92
N SER A 232 28.30 -15.22 0.26
CA SER A 232 28.98 -14.35 1.21
C SER A 232 30.29 -13.76 0.66
N GLU A 233 31.06 -14.52 -0.13
CA GLU A 233 32.24 -13.99 -0.83
C GLU A 233 31.85 -12.97 -1.90
N ALA A 234 30.83 -13.29 -2.70
CA ALA A 234 30.31 -12.35 -3.70
C ALA A 234 29.82 -11.04 -3.05
N LEU A 235 29.10 -11.12 -1.93
CA LEU A 235 28.61 -9.94 -1.18
C LEU A 235 29.73 -9.03 -0.63
N LYS A 236 30.88 -9.61 -0.25
CA LYS A 236 32.04 -8.84 0.21
C LYS A 236 32.65 -8.00 -0.92
N VAL A 237 32.72 -8.56 -2.13
CA VAL A 237 33.32 -7.90 -3.29
C VAL A 237 32.32 -6.98 -4.02
N ALA A 238 31.04 -7.34 -4.02
CA ALA A 238 29.98 -6.60 -4.68
C ALA A 238 29.86 -5.17 -4.16
N LYS A 239 29.66 -4.25 -5.11
CA LYS A 239 29.40 -2.83 -4.88
C LYS A 239 27.90 -2.55 -4.92
N ALA A 240 27.53 -1.34 -4.53
CA ALA A 240 26.13 -0.93 -4.51
C ALA A 240 25.48 -1.06 -5.90
N GLY A 241 24.46 -1.91 -5.94
CA GLY A 241 23.58 -2.26 -7.02
C GLY A 241 24.21 -3.14 -8.10
N ASP A 242 25.29 -3.84 -7.76
CA ASP A 242 25.73 -5.01 -8.51
C ASP A 242 24.66 -6.12 -8.43
N GLN A 243 24.80 -7.11 -9.31
CA GLN A 243 23.95 -8.29 -9.32
C GLN A 243 24.76 -9.51 -8.90
N ILE A 244 24.16 -10.37 -8.09
CA ILE A 244 24.70 -11.69 -7.74
C ILE A 244 23.78 -12.74 -8.36
N LEU A 245 24.33 -13.50 -9.31
CA LEU A 245 23.62 -14.56 -10.02
C LEU A 245 24.05 -15.91 -9.44
N VAL A 246 23.11 -16.63 -8.83
CA VAL A 246 23.40 -17.84 -8.05
C VAL A 246 22.91 -19.08 -8.79
N ARG A 247 23.83 -19.94 -9.21
CA ARG A 247 23.52 -21.18 -9.93
C ARG A 247 22.88 -22.25 -9.03
N PRO A 248 22.27 -23.30 -9.62
CA PRO A 248 21.66 -24.39 -8.87
C PRO A 248 22.64 -25.02 -7.89
N GLY A 249 22.20 -25.21 -6.66
CA GLY A 249 23.02 -25.71 -5.57
C GLY A 249 22.46 -25.39 -4.20
N THR A 250 23.02 -26.04 -3.18
CA THR A 250 22.70 -25.77 -1.77
C THR A 250 23.86 -25.01 -1.13
N TYR A 251 23.56 -23.81 -0.67
CA TYR A 251 24.49 -22.87 -0.05
C TYR A 251 24.20 -22.81 1.45
N GLN A 252 25.09 -23.40 2.25
CA GLN A 252 24.97 -23.45 3.71
C GLN A 252 25.62 -22.21 4.35
N GLU A 253 24.91 -21.09 4.29
CA GLU A 253 25.41 -19.82 4.78
C GLU A 253 24.29 -18.88 5.25
N ALA A 254 24.70 -17.88 6.03
CA ALA A 254 23.82 -16.80 6.48
C ALA A 254 24.30 -15.50 5.85
N ILE A 255 23.47 -14.90 4.99
CA ILE A 255 23.85 -13.74 4.21
C ILE A 255 23.38 -12.44 4.85
N VAL A 256 24.19 -11.40 4.70
CA VAL A 256 23.89 -10.04 5.17
C VAL A 256 23.91 -9.12 3.97
N ILE A 257 22.81 -8.41 3.76
CA ILE A 257 22.64 -7.43 2.69
C ILE A 257 22.56 -6.05 3.35
N ASP A 258 23.69 -5.37 3.40
CA ASP A 258 23.88 -4.06 4.03
C ASP A 258 24.01 -2.92 3.01
N LYS A 259 24.19 -3.26 1.73
CA LYS A 259 24.27 -2.34 0.59
C LYS A 259 23.19 -2.69 -0.44
N PRO A 260 22.75 -1.73 -1.28
CA PRO A 260 21.82 -2.02 -2.36
C PRO A 260 22.41 -3.06 -3.29
N LEU A 261 21.69 -4.10 -3.67
CA LEU A 261 22.09 -5.10 -4.68
C LEU A 261 20.96 -6.08 -4.97
N GLU A 262 21.16 -6.94 -5.96
CA GLU A 262 20.25 -8.02 -6.31
C GLU A 262 20.91 -9.39 -6.11
N ILE A 263 20.13 -10.36 -5.65
CA ILE A 263 20.50 -11.78 -5.62
C ILE A 263 19.41 -12.57 -6.34
N ILE A 264 19.80 -13.24 -7.42
CA ILE A 264 18.89 -13.90 -8.35
C ILE A 264 19.33 -15.35 -8.52
N GLY A 265 18.40 -16.30 -8.35
CA GLY A 265 18.62 -17.70 -8.70
C GLY A 265 18.62 -17.91 -10.22
N ASP A 266 19.71 -18.47 -10.73
CA ASP A 266 19.97 -18.78 -12.15
C ASP A 266 19.66 -20.24 -12.46
N GLY A 267 18.38 -20.58 -12.48
CA GLY A 267 17.97 -21.95 -12.74
C GLY A 267 16.49 -22.19 -12.48
N PRO A 268 16.06 -23.46 -12.55
CA PRO A 268 14.69 -23.85 -12.24
C PRO A 268 14.29 -23.44 -10.81
N ILE A 269 13.02 -23.07 -10.64
CA ILE A 269 12.44 -22.78 -9.33
C ILE A 269 12.64 -23.99 -8.42
N GLY A 270 13.22 -23.76 -7.24
CA GLY A 270 13.46 -24.80 -6.25
C GLY A 270 14.91 -25.30 -6.17
N GLU A 271 15.77 -25.00 -7.15
CA GLU A 271 17.13 -25.58 -7.21
C GLU A 271 18.22 -24.70 -6.61
N VAL A 272 17.95 -23.42 -6.36
CA VAL A 272 18.90 -22.50 -5.71
C VAL A 272 18.51 -22.34 -4.24
N VAL A 273 19.16 -23.10 -3.37
CA VAL A 273 18.82 -23.21 -1.94
C VAL A 273 19.84 -22.47 -1.09
N ILE A 274 19.40 -21.51 -0.29
CA ILE A 274 20.20 -20.86 0.76
C ILE A 274 19.66 -21.33 2.10
N GLU A 275 20.49 -21.99 2.90
CA GLU A 275 20.09 -22.53 4.20
C GLU A 275 21.07 -22.18 5.33
N SER A 276 20.51 -21.89 6.51
CA SER A 276 21.29 -21.59 7.71
C SER A 276 20.74 -22.35 8.92
N LYS A 277 21.64 -22.86 9.79
CA LYS A 277 21.28 -23.53 11.05
C LYS A 277 21.43 -22.63 12.27
N ASN A 278 22.48 -21.82 12.31
CA ASN A 278 22.90 -21.12 13.53
C ASN A 278 22.79 -19.59 13.41
N ALA A 279 22.00 -19.11 12.44
CA ALA A 279 21.74 -17.70 12.24
C ALA A 279 20.43 -17.50 11.46
N THR A 280 19.97 -16.25 11.40
CA THR A 280 18.98 -15.83 10.41
C THR A 280 19.56 -16.00 9.01
N THR A 281 18.85 -16.66 8.10
CA THR A 281 19.34 -17.00 6.75
C THR A 281 19.64 -15.75 5.92
N VAL A 282 18.75 -14.76 5.95
CA VAL A 282 18.91 -13.47 5.27
C VAL A 282 18.67 -12.33 6.25
N ARG A 283 19.71 -11.54 6.52
CA ARG A 283 19.58 -10.27 7.24
C ARG A 283 19.64 -9.12 6.24
N PHE A 284 18.55 -8.38 6.12
CA PHE A 284 18.47 -7.20 5.28
C PHE A 284 18.53 -5.93 6.13
N HIS A 285 19.56 -5.14 5.87
CA HIS A 285 19.82 -3.86 6.48
C HIS A 285 20.35 -2.88 5.43
N SER A 286 19.59 -2.67 4.36
CA SER A 286 19.94 -1.67 3.33
C SER A 286 18.74 -0.84 2.92
N THR A 287 18.95 0.20 2.11
CA THR A 287 17.87 1.07 1.62
C THR A 287 16.95 0.35 0.64
N MET A 288 17.52 -0.51 -0.20
CA MET A 288 16.79 -1.32 -1.17
C MET A 288 17.56 -2.59 -1.55
N GLY A 289 16.88 -3.58 -2.11
CA GLY A 289 17.52 -4.78 -2.64
C GLY A 289 16.51 -5.74 -3.23
N ARG A 290 16.99 -6.76 -3.94
CA ARG A 290 16.13 -7.76 -4.57
C ARG A 290 16.58 -9.18 -4.27
N LEU A 291 15.63 -10.04 -3.95
CA LEU A 291 15.79 -11.49 -3.89
C LEU A 291 14.77 -12.11 -4.85
N SER A 292 15.22 -12.95 -5.77
CA SER A 292 14.28 -13.63 -6.66
C SER A 292 14.70 -15.03 -7.05
N ASN A 293 13.71 -15.92 -7.18
CA ASN A 293 13.91 -17.31 -7.59
C ASN A 293 14.84 -18.10 -6.63
N LEU A 294 14.60 -17.98 -5.33
CA LEU A 294 15.42 -18.61 -4.29
C LEU A 294 14.57 -19.47 -3.36
N VAL A 295 15.15 -20.56 -2.87
CA VAL A 295 14.63 -21.31 -1.72
C VAL A 295 15.41 -20.89 -0.49
N LEU A 296 14.75 -20.27 0.48
CA LEU A 296 15.36 -19.73 1.69
C LEU A 296 14.89 -20.57 2.89
N ARG A 297 15.85 -21.15 3.61
CA ARG A 297 15.56 -22.06 4.73
C ARG A 297 16.32 -21.67 6.00
N GLN A 298 15.60 -21.46 7.08
CA GLN A 298 16.18 -21.48 8.42
C GLN A 298 15.94 -22.86 9.03
N MET A 299 17.00 -23.60 9.35
CA MET A 299 16.96 -25.00 9.77
C MET A 299 17.32 -25.23 11.25
N GLY A 300 17.57 -24.15 11.99
CA GLY A 300 18.01 -24.16 13.39
C GLY A 300 16.90 -24.36 14.40
N SER A 301 17.24 -24.89 15.57
CA SER A 301 16.35 -24.93 16.73
C SER A 301 16.35 -23.63 17.54
N GLU A 302 17.36 -22.79 17.33
CA GLU A 302 17.55 -21.50 17.98
C GLU A 302 16.64 -20.40 17.41
N LYS A 303 16.54 -19.27 18.12
CA LYS A 303 15.64 -18.15 17.81
C LYS A 303 16.11 -17.32 16.61
N TYR A 304 15.97 -17.88 15.41
CA TYR A 304 16.32 -17.21 14.16
C TYR A 304 15.14 -17.18 13.17
N PHE A 305 15.07 -16.10 12.39
CA PHE A 305 14.12 -15.93 11.29
C PHE A 305 14.72 -16.50 9.99
N CYS A 306 13.90 -16.75 8.96
CA CYS A 306 14.49 -16.98 7.64
C CYS A 306 14.95 -15.65 7.03
N ILE A 307 14.07 -14.66 6.97
CA ILE A 307 14.38 -13.29 6.53
C ILE A 307 14.09 -12.32 7.66
N ASP A 308 15.06 -11.49 8.05
CA ASP A 308 14.86 -10.35 8.95
C ASP A 308 15.16 -9.04 8.21
N ILE A 309 14.17 -8.17 8.12
CA ILE A 309 14.18 -6.90 7.40
C ILE A 309 14.07 -5.79 8.42
N SER A 310 15.17 -5.06 8.60
CA SER A 310 15.31 -4.05 9.64
C SER A 310 15.24 -2.60 9.15
N GLN A 311 15.31 -2.41 7.83
CA GLN A 311 15.15 -1.11 7.19
C GLN A 311 14.90 -1.29 5.69
N GLY A 312 14.48 -0.22 5.02
CA GLY A 312 14.43 -0.13 3.57
C GLY A 312 13.33 -0.94 2.87
N ARG A 313 13.48 -1.09 1.56
CA ARG A 313 12.57 -1.78 0.65
C ARG A 313 13.27 -2.98 0.00
N LEU A 314 13.08 -4.15 0.60
CA LEU A 314 13.49 -5.41 -0.01
C LEU A 314 12.37 -5.92 -0.91
N ASP A 315 12.65 -6.12 -2.19
CA ASP A 315 11.75 -6.77 -3.13
C ASP A 315 12.05 -8.27 -3.19
N VAL A 316 11.09 -9.10 -2.80
CA VAL A 316 11.20 -10.56 -2.78
C VAL A 316 10.17 -11.15 -3.74
N ASP A 317 10.65 -11.85 -4.77
CA ASP A 317 9.80 -12.34 -5.87
C ASP A 317 10.05 -13.80 -6.22
N GLY A 318 8.98 -14.61 -6.23
CA GLY A 318 9.09 -16.01 -6.66
C GLY A 318 9.97 -16.88 -5.76
N CYS A 319 10.03 -16.59 -4.46
CA CYS A 319 10.82 -17.33 -3.48
C CYS A 319 9.97 -18.31 -2.66
N ASP A 320 10.61 -19.39 -2.21
CA ASP A 320 10.06 -20.36 -1.26
C ASP A 320 10.75 -20.18 0.10
N ILE A 321 10.00 -19.88 1.16
CA ILE A 321 10.53 -19.38 2.43
C ILE A 321 10.02 -20.26 3.58
N THR A 322 10.96 -20.84 4.33
CA THR A 322 10.67 -21.70 5.49
C THR A 322 11.58 -21.37 6.67
N SER A 323 11.07 -21.56 7.90
CA SER A 323 11.83 -21.31 9.12
C SER A 323 11.50 -22.31 10.22
N LYS A 324 12.48 -23.03 10.76
CA LYS A 324 12.22 -24.11 11.72
C LYS A 324 11.71 -23.60 13.07
N LYS A 325 12.21 -22.45 13.57
CA LYS A 325 11.89 -21.98 14.93
C LYS A 325 11.03 -20.73 14.99
N LEU A 326 11.41 -19.64 14.32
CA LEU A 326 10.66 -18.38 14.34
C LEU A 326 9.90 -18.19 13.03
N SER A 327 9.53 -16.94 12.73
CA SER A 327 8.80 -16.60 11.53
C SER A 327 9.65 -16.76 10.26
N GLY A 328 8.99 -17.01 9.13
CA GLY A 328 9.63 -16.99 7.82
C GLY A 328 10.16 -15.60 7.51
N VAL A 329 9.30 -14.59 7.65
CA VAL A 329 9.65 -13.18 7.41
C VAL A 329 9.40 -12.36 8.67
N SER A 330 10.38 -11.56 9.07
CA SER A 330 10.31 -10.55 10.13
C SER A 330 10.55 -9.17 9.52
N VAL A 331 9.58 -8.26 9.65
CA VAL A 331 9.68 -6.86 9.22
C VAL A 331 9.56 -5.96 10.44
N ARG A 332 10.53 -5.09 10.65
CA ARG A 332 10.63 -4.26 11.86
C ARG A 332 11.27 -2.91 11.59
N SER A 333 11.21 -2.05 12.60
CA SER A 333 11.89 -0.75 12.65
C SER A 333 11.56 0.16 11.45
N GLY A 334 10.28 0.23 11.07
CA GLY A 334 9.79 1.09 9.97
C GLY A 334 10.11 0.59 8.55
N ALA A 335 10.57 -0.65 8.37
CA ALA A 335 10.85 -1.20 7.04
C ALA A 335 9.58 -1.32 6.16
N SER A 336 9.77 -1.31 4.84
CA SER A 336 8.66 -1.33 3.86
C SER A 336 8.97 -2.23 2.65
N PRO A 337 9.08 -3.56 2.84
CA PRO A 337 9.40 -4.49 1.77
C PRO A 337 8.24 -4.75 0.80
N GLN A 338 8.54 -5.38 -0.33
CA GLN A 338 7.53 -5.91 -1.26
C GLN A 338 7.73 -7.41 -1.46
N PHE A 339 6.66 -8.17 -1.30
CA PHE A 339 6.65 -9.62 -1.51
C PHE A 339 5.64 -9.94 -2.61
N ARG A 340 6.10 -10.58 -3.69
CA ARG A 340 5.26 -11.04 -4.79
C ARG A 340 5.48 -12.51 -5.14
N ARG A 341 4.39 -13.23 -5.42
CA ARG A 341 4.47 -14.61 -5.94
C ARG A 341 5.32 -15.56 -5.09
N ASN A 342 5.38 -15.33 -3.78
CA ASN A 342 6.17 -16.14 -2.86
C ASN A 342 5.30 -17.22 -2.21
N ARG A 343 5.97 -18.29 -1.75
CA ARG A 343 5.40 -19.32 -0.90
C ARG A 343 6.05 -19.24 0.47
N ILE A 344 5.29 -18.91 1.51
CA ILE A 344 5.79 -18.72 2.88
C ILE A 344 5.10 -19.72 3.78
N HIS A 345 5.81 -20.78 4.17
CA HIS A 345 5.17 -21.91 4.84
C HIS A 345 6.05 -22.66 5.82
N SER A 346 5.41 -23.58 6.55
CA SER A 346 6.08 -24.49 7.48
C SER A 346 6.99 -23.77 8.49
N CYS A 347 6.60 -22.54 8.88
CA CYS A 347 7.37 -21.75 9.83
C CYS A 347 7.01 -22.11 11.28
N GLY A 348 8.02 -22.20 12.15
CA GLY A 348 7.88 -22.52 13.58
C GLY A 348 7.15 -21.44 14.39
N GLN A 349 6.96 -20.25 13.81
CA GLN A 349 6.09 -19.21 14.34
C GLN A 349 5.05 -18.76 13.29
N SER A 350 5.09 -17.48 12.89
CA SER A 350 4.20 -16.94 11.87
C SER A 350 4.83 -17.07 10.49
N GLY A 351 4.04 -17.07 9.41
CA GLY A 351 4.62 -16.92 8.07
C GLY A 351 5.32 -15.57 7.93
N VAL A 352 4.55 -14.51 8.20
CA VAL A 352 4.98 -13.11 8.15
C VAL A 352 4.67 -12.42 9.48
N LEU A 353 5.69 -11.79 10.08
CA LEU A 353 5.58 -10.97 11.29
C LEU A 353 6.00 -9.53 10.97
N ILE A 354 5.10 -8.57 11.21
CA ILE A 354 5.32 -7.13 10.92
C ILE A 354 5.08 -6.35 12.20
N ARG A 355 6.07 -5.54 12.62
CA ARG A 355 6.05 -4.82 13.90
C ARG A 355 6.78 -3.48 13.85
N GLU A 356 6.72 -2.72 14.94
CA GLU A 356 7.52 -1.51 15.17
C GLU A 356 7.30 -0.46 14.06
N GLY A 357 6.02 -0.10 13.82
CA GLY A 357 5.65 0.90 12.81
C GLY A 357 5.97 0.52 11.36
N SER A 358 6.32 -0.74 11.10
CA SER A 358 6.67 -1.19 9.76
C SER A 358 5.46 -1.30 8.84
N SER A 359 5.69 -1.18 7.55
CA SER A 359 4.70 -1.37 6.50
C SER A 359 5.21 -2.45 5.53
N GLY A 360 4.77 -2.39 4.27
CA GLY A 360 5.14 -3.31 3.22
C GLY A 360 3.93 -3.76 2.41
N THR A 361 4.19 -4.31 1.24
CA THR A 361 3.16 -4.78 0.31
C THR A 361 3.38 -6.26 0.02
N PHE A 362 2.35 -7.06 0.28
CA PHE A 362 2.33 -8.50 0.01
C PHE A 362 1.25 -8.76 -1.03
N GLU A 363 1.66 -9.08 -2.24
CA GLU A 363 0.77 -9.28 -3.39
C GLU A 363 0.93 -10.67 -4.00
N ASP A 364 -0.19 -11.34 -4.29
CA ASP A 364 -0.17 -12.58 -5.07
C ASP A 364 0.71 -13.69 -4.43
N ASN A 365 0.77 -13.76 -3.09
CA ASN A 365 1.54 -14.77 -2.35
C ASN A 365 0.64 -15.88 -1.78
N GLU A 366 1.26 -17.04 -1.52
CA GLU A 366 0.70 -18.13 -0.72
C GLU A 366 1.38 -18.16 0.66
N ILE A 367 0.61 -17.98 1.73
CA ILE A 367 1.13 -17.98 3.11
C ILE A 367 0.37 -19.05 3.90
N PHE A 368 1.00 -20.18 4.21
CA PHE A 368 0.26 -21.34 4.67
C PHE A 368 1.01 -22.28 5.61
N GLY A 369 0.28 -23.13 6.34
CA GLY A 369 0.88 -24.23 7.10
C GLY A 369 1.84 -23.79 8.22
N ASN A 370 1.70 -22.56 8.73
CA ASN A 370 2.57 -22.01 9.78
C ASN A 370 2.04 -22.34 11.18
N PHE A 371 2.95 -22.44 12.17
CA PHE A 371 2.62 -22.95 13.49
C PHE A 371 1.76 -22.01 14.34
N PHE A 372 1.86 -20.69 14.16
CA PHE A 372 0.91 -19.73 14.76
C PHE A 372 0.01 -19.14 13.69
N SER A 373 0.07 -17.82 13.49
CA SER A 373 -0.72 -17.14 12.48
C SER A 373 0.06 -17.04 11.18
N ASN A 374 -0.59 -17.18 10.03
CA ASN A 374 0.09 -16.98 8.76
C ASN A 374 0.62 -15.54 8.62
N VAL A 375 -0.22 -14.56 8.98
CA VAL A 375 0.16 -13.15 9.05
C VAL A 375 -0.06 -12.63 10.48
N PHE A 376 0.95 -11.97 11.04
CA PHE A 376 0.87 -11.32 12.34
C PHE A 376 1.35 -9.87 12.25
N VAL A 377 0.45 -8.93 12.51
CA VAL A 377 0.71 -7.49 12.51
C VAL A 377 0.54 -6.94 13.92
N LYS A 378 1.56 -6.24 14.43
CA LYS A 378 1.50 -5.63 15.76
C LYS A 378 2.29 -4.33 15.91
N ALA A 379 2.15 -3.66 17.05
CA ALA A 379 2.98 -2.53 17.46
C ALA A 379 3.04 -1.40 16.40
N GLY A 380 1.87 -0.89 16.02
CA GLY A 380 1.75 0.23 15.07
C GLY A 380 2.02 -0.11 13.61
N ALA A 381 2.29 -1.38 13.27
CA ALA A 381 2.54 -1.77 11.88
C ALA A 381 1.31 -1.59 10.98
N ASN A 382 1.53 -1.17 9.73
CA ASN A 382 0.45 -0.88 8.77
C ASN A 382 0.78 -1.40 7.35
N PRO A 383 0.72 -2.73 7.14
CA PRO A 383 1.03 -3.34 5.85
C PRO A 383 -0.18 -3.40 4.90
N THR A 384 0.06 -3.67 3.63
CA THR A 384 -0.97 -4.00 2.64
C THR A 384 -0.82 -5.44 2.17
N PHE A 385 -1.87 -6.24 2.32
CA PHE A 385 -2.00 -7.59 1.76
C PHE A 385 -3.09 -7.58 0.70
N ARG A 386 -2.74 -7.88 -0.55
CA ARG A 386 -3.66 -7.90 -1.67
C ARG A 386 -3.55 -9.17 -2.51
N ARG A 387 -4.68 -9.79 -2.89
CA ARG A 387 -4.71 -10.98 -3.76
C ARG A 387 -3.87 -12.17 -3.24
N ASN A 388 -3.77 -12.34 -1.93
CA ASN A 388 -3.04 -13.47 -1.34
C ASN A 388 -3.98 -14.63 -0.99
N ARG A 389 -3.41 -15.83 -0.93
CA ARG A 389 -4.04 -17.03 -0.36
C ARG A 389 -3.41 -17.31 1.00
N ILE A 390 -4.19 -17.20 2.08
CA ILE A 390 -3.72 -17.30 3.47
C ILE A 390 -4.46 -18.44 4.17
N PHE A 391 -3.81 -19.61 4.31
CA PHE A 391 -4.55 -20.82 4.69
C PHE A 391 -3.81 -21.82 5.57
N GLU A 392 -4.57 -22.75 6.18
CA GLU A 392 -4.03 -23.89 6.93
C GLU A 392 -3.03 -23.55 8.06
N SER A 393 -3.16 -22.38 8.70
CA SER A 393 -2.40 -22.10 9.91
C SER A 393 -2.86 -23.00 11.07
N LYS A 394 -2.01 -23.24 12.08
CA LYS A 394 -2.46 -23.95 13.29
C LYS A 394 -3.26 -23.06 14.23
N GLN A 395 -3.14 -21.73 14.10
CA GLN A 395 -3.94 -20.74 14.82
C GLN A 395 -4.82 -19.95 13.84
N SER A 396 -4.53 -18.67 13.60
CA SER A 396 -5.33 -17.76 12.80
C SER A 396 -4.74 -17.50 11.41
N GLY A 397 -5.55 -17.12 10.43
CA GLY A 397 -5.02 -16.68 9.14
C GLY A 397 -4.25 -15.37 9.30
N ILE A 398 -4.98 -14.33 9.74
CA ILE A 398 -4.47 -12.99 10.02
C ILE A 398 -4.69 -12.68 11.49
N TYR A 399 -3.67 -12.18 12.18
CA TYR A 399 -3.77 -11.70 13.54
C TYR A 399 -3.27 -10.26 13.63
N ILE A 400 -4.13 -9.35 14.08
CA ILE A 400 -3.86 -7.95 14.33
C ILE A 400 -3.92 -7.71 15.84
N PHE A 401 -2.87 -7.08 16.39
CA PHE A 401 -2.67 -6.96 17.84
C PHE A 401 -1.92 -5.67 18.21
N GLU A 402 -2.04 -5.17 19.44
CA GLU A 402 -1.27 -4.02 19.97
C GLU A 402 -1.21 -2.84 18.97
N GLN A 403 -2.37 -2.24 18.65
CA GLN A 403 -2.46 -1.15 17.66
C GLN A 403 -1.87 -1.52 16.29
N GLY A 404 -2.03 -2.78 15.89
CA GLY A 404 -1.77 -3.21 14.52
C GLY A 404 -2.84 -2.64 13.58
N TYR A 405 -2.42 -2.23 12.40
CA TYR A 405 -3.28 -1.73 11.34
C TYR A 405 -3.10 -2.61 10.09
N GLY A 406 -3.46 -2.07 8.94
CA GLY A 406 -3.20 -2.69 7.65
C GLY A 406 -4.42 -2.73 6.76
N LEU A 407 -4.17 -2.83 5.47
CA LEU A 407 -5.17 -3.07 4.45
C LEU A 407 -5.08 -4.51 3.98
N PHE A 408 -6.15 -5.27 4.17
CA PHE A 408 -6.31 -6.62 3.65
C PHE A 408 -7.43 -6.59 2.63
N GLU A 409 -7.07 -6.67 1.35
CA GLU A 409 -8.05 -6.63 0.28
C GLU A 409 -7.93 -7.71 -0.78
N ASP A 410 -9.07 -8.17 -1.30
CA ASP A 410 -9.12 -9.13 -2.39
C ASP A 410 -8.35 -10.44 -2.06
N ASN A 411 -8.26 -10.83 -0.78
CA ASN A 411 -7.57 -12.05 -0.33
C ASN A 411 -8.56 -13.19 -0.08
N GLU A 412 -8.04 -14.42 -0.16
CA GLU A 412 -8.71 -15.62 0.32
C GLU A 412 -8.06 -16.10 1.61
N VAL A 413 -8.84 -16.20 2.69
CA VAL A 413 -8.35 -16.61 4.02
C VAL A 413 -9.17 -17.81 4.49
N PHE A 414 -8.59 -19.01 4.46
CA PHE A 414 -9.37 -20.22 4.63
C PHE A 414 -8.69 -21.39 5.35
N GLY A 415 -9.47 -22.35 5.85
CA GLY A 415 -8.93 -23.59 6.42
C GLY A 415 -8.06 -23.41 7.68
N ASN A 416 -8.18 -22.28 8.39
CA ASN A 416 -7.30 -21.95 9.51
C ASN A 416 -7.74 -22.65 10.81
N GLY A 417 -6.76 -23.00 11.66
CA GLY A 417 -6.94 -23.83 12.86
C GLY A 417 -7.85 -23.25 13.94
N THR A 418 -8.07 -21.94 13.95
CA THR A 418 -8.99 -21.25 14.85
C THR A 418 -9.87 -20.25 14.10
N VAL A 419 -9.38 -19.07 13.76
CA VAL A 419 -10.17 -17.95 13.21
C VAL A 419 -9.50 -17.41 11.94
N ALA A 420 -10.26 -16.99 10.93
CA ALA A 420 -9.66 -16.44 9.72
C ALA A 420 -8.94 -15.11 10.02
N VAL A 421 -9.63 -14.17 10.68
CA VAL A 421 -9.08 -12.87 11.10
C VAL A 421 -9.34 -12.61 12.57
N ILE A 422 -8.28 -12.32 13.34
CA ILE A 422 -8.37 -11.87 14.74
C ILE A 422 -7.92 -10.41 14.83
N ILE A 423 -8.70 -9.58 15.51
CA ILE A 423 -8.40 -8.19 15.83
C ILE A 423 -8.49 -8.01 17.34
N LYS A 424 -7.38 -7.61 17.97
CA LYS A 424 -7.28 -7.41 19.42
C LYS A 424 -6.46 -6.20 19.80
N ASP A 425 -6.63 -5.73 21.03
CA ASP A 425 -5.81 -4.73 21.73
C ASP A 425 -5.63 -3.47 20.88
N ASP A 426 -6.75 -2.77 20.66
CA ASP A 426 -6.84 -1.53 19.88
C ASP A 426 -6.39 -1.66 18.41
N GLY A 427 -6.32 -2.88 17.87
CA GLY A 427 -6.07 -3.11 16.45
C GLY A 427 -7.19 -2.51 15.58
N GLY A 428 -6.82 -1.89 14.45
CA GLY A 428 -7.76 -1.17 13.59
C GLY A 428 -7.52 -1.38 12.09
N PRO A 429 -7.60 -2.61 11.56
CA PRO A 429 -7.35 -2.86 10.14
C PRO A 429 -8.54 -2.45 9.26
N VAL A 430 -8.29 -2.37 7.95
CA VAL A 430 -9.33 -2.38 6.91
C VAL A 430 -9.31 -3.76 6.24
N ILE A 431 -10.36 -4.54 6.45
CA ILE A 431 -10.57 -5.85 5.84
C ILE A 431 -11.67 -5.67 4.79
N ARG A 432 -11.32 -5.62 3.50
CA ARG A 432 -12.29 -5.37 2.43
C ARG A 432 -12.25 -6.33 1.26
N ARG A 433 -13.41 -6.71 0.70
CA ARG A 433 -13.49 -7.58 -0.49
C ARG A 433 -12.74 -8.91 -0.36
N ASN A 434 -12.67 -9.47 0.85
CA ASN A 434 -12.03 -10.77 1.09
C ASN A 434 -13.06 -11.89 1.16
N ARG A 435 -12.59 -13.12 0.93
CA ARG A 435 -13.35 -14.35 1.19
C ARG A 435 -12.78 -15.03 2.43
N LEU A 436 -13.56 -15.11 3.50
CA LEU A 436 -13.15 -15.62 4.81
C LEU A 436 -13.94 -16.88 5.16
N TYR A 437 -13.36 -18.06 4.95
CA TYR A 437 -14.13 -19.30 4.99
C TYR A 437 -13.45 -20.51 5.62
N GLU A 438 -14.24 -21.50 5.99
CA GLU A 438 -13.77 -22.82 6.46
C GLU A 438 -12.74 -22.79 7.60
N SER A 439 -12.75 -21.74 8.43
CA SER A 439 -11.96 -21.73 9.67
C SER A 439 -12.65 -22.57 10.74
N LYS A 440 -11.88 -23.27 11.58
CA LYS A 440 -12.45 -24.22 12.56
C LYS A 440 -13.35 -23.57 13.62
N LYS A 441 -13.16 -22.27 13.89
CA LYS A 441 -14.02 -21.45 14.75
C LYS A 441 -14.69 -20.35 13.92
N HIS A 442 -14.32 -19.10 14.13
CA HIS A 442 -15.03 -17.94 13.57
C HIS A 442 -14.41 -17.48 12.25
N GLY A 443 -15.16 -16.78 11.41
CA GLY A 443 -14.58 -16.05 10.28
C GLY A 443 -13.75 -14.86 10.78
N VAL A 444 -14.39 -13.98 11.54
CA VAL A 444 -13.74 -12.82 12.17
C VAL A 444 -13.99 -12.83 13.68
N LEU A 445 -12.95 -12.54 14.46
CA LEU A 445 -13.03 -12.27 15.89
C LEU A 445 -12.47 -10.88 16.18
N VAL A 446 -13.29 -10.03 16.80
CA VAL A 446 -12.87 -8.72 17.34
C VAL A 446 -13.06 -8.76 18.84
N SER A 447 -11.99 -8.55 19.62
CA SER A 447 -12.07 -8.58 21.08
C SER A 447 -11.09 -7.60 21.72
N ALA A 448 -11.24 -7.30 23.02
CA ALA A 448 -10.30 -6.49 23.80
C ALA A 448 -10.07 -5.10 23.16
N CYS A 449 -11.15 -4.30 23.13
CA CYS A 449 -11.17 -2.96 22.52
C CYS A 449 -10.78 -2.96 21.03
N GLY A 450 -11.01 -4.07 20.32
CA GLY A 450 -10.70 -4.17 18.90
C GLY A 450 -11.57 -3.21 18.08
N LEU A 451 -10.94 -2.57 17.10
CA LEU A 451 -11.55 -1.64 16.16
C LEU A 451 -11.40 -2.16 14.73
N GLY A 452 -11.66 -1.30 13.75
CA GLY A 452 -11.41 -1.58 12.34
C GLY A 452 -12.68 -1.65 11.51
N SER A 453 -12.48 -1.73 10.20
CA SER A 453 -13.55 -1.76 9.22
C SER A 453 -13.54 -3.08 8.45
N ILE A 454 -14.65 -3.79 8.49
CA ILE A 454 -14.90 -5.06 7.83
C ILE A 454 -15.95 -4.79 6.76
N GLU A 455 -15.51 -4.63 5.51
CA GLU A 455 -16.36 -4.12 4.43
C GLU A 455 -16.41 -5.01 3.20
N ASP A 456 -17.59 -5.19 2.60
CA ASP A 456 -17.71 -5.85 1.29
C ASP A 456 -17.09 -7.27 1.26
N ASN A 457 -17.03 -7.99 2.38
CA ASN A 457 -16.45 -9.33 2.46
C ASN A 457 -17.52 -10.42 2.34
N GLU A 458 -17.10 -11.60 1.87
CA GLU A 458 -17.87 -12.85 1.91
C GLU A 458 -17.35 -13.70 3.09
N ILE A 459 -18.19 -13.97 4.09
CA ILE A 459 -17.80 -14.66 5.34
C ILE A 459 -18.67 -15.89 5.54
N PHE A 460 -18.15 -17.07 5.22
CA PHE A 460 -18.99 -18.27 5.11
C PHE A 460 -18.35 -19.59 5.49
N GLY A 461 -19.18 -20.59 5.78
CA GLY A 461 -18.70 -21.97 6.01
C GLY A 461 -17.78 -22.14 7.23
N ASN A 462 -17.73 -21.17 8.15
CA ASN A 462 -16.87 -21.25 9.34
C ASN A 462 -17.51 -22.16 10.41
N GLY A 463 -16.68 -22.82 11.21
CA GLY A 463 -17.08 -23.82 12.21
C GLY A 463 -17.86 -23.27 13.41
N ARG A 464 -17.94 -21.95 13.56
CA ARG A 464 -18.76 -21.22 14.53
C ARG A 464 -19.45 -20.03 13.85
N ALA A 465 -19.33 -18.83 14.42
CA ALA A 465 -20.00 -17.65 13.88
C ALA A 465 -19.23 -17.05 12.70
N GLY A 466 -19.94 -16.35 11.81
CA GLY A 466 -19.29 -15.55 10.78
C GLY A 466 -18.41 -14.48 11.41
N VAL A 467 -19.00 -13.62 12.25
CA VAL A 467 -18.30 -12.60 13.02
C VAL A 467 -18.64 -12.71 14.50
N LEU A 468 -17.64 -12.66 15.38
CA LEU A 468 -17.79 -12.51 16.82
C LEU A 468 -17.14 -11.20 17.26
N VAL A 469 -17.90 -10.39 18.02
CA VAL A 469 -17.44 -9.13 18.63
C VAL A 469 -17.63 -9.24 20.15
N GLU A 470 -16.56 -9.11 20.92
CA GLU A 470 -16.54 -9.25 22.39
C GLU A 470 -15.54 -8.27 23.05
N GLY A 471 -15.41 -8.28 24.38
CA GLY A 471 -14.49 -7.43 25.15
C GLY A 471 -14.52 -5.94 24.79
N ASP A 472 -15.66 -5.28 24.97
CA ASP A 472 -15.85 -3.83 24.75
C ASP A 472 -15.41 -3.32 23.36
N SER A 473 -15.49 -4.18 22.33
CA SER A 473 -15.06 -3.85 20.97
C SER A 473 -16.13 -3.09 20.18
N ALA A 474 -15.70 -2.27 19.22
CA ALA A 474 -16.59 -1.42 18.41
C ALA A 474 -16.17 -1.34 16.93
N PRO A 475 -16.13 -2.47 16.20
CA PRO A 475 -15.81 -2.47 14.77
C PRO A 475 -16.97 -1.96 13.91
N GLN A 476 -16.66 -1.58 12.66
CA GLN A 476 -17.65 -1.32 11.62
C GLN A 476 -17.79 -2.55 10.71
N LEU A 477 -19.02 -3.04 10.53
CA LEU A 477 -19.36 -4.12 9.61
C LEU A 477 -20.26 -3.53 8.53
N ARG A 478 -19.77 -3.42 7.30
CA ARG A 478 -20.51 -2.76 6.21
C ARG A 478 -20.58 -3.59 4.95
N ARG A 479 -21.79 -3.79 4.40
CA ARG A 479 -21.98 -4.47 3.10
C ARG A 479 -21.33 -5.86 3.01
N ASN A 480 -21.19 -6.56 4.12
CA ASN A 480 -20.69 -7.93 4.10
C ASN A 480 -21.83 -8.90 3.76
N ASP A 481 -21.44 -10.00 3.13
CA ASP A 481 -22.28 -11.17 2.91
C ASP A 481 -21.85 -12.28 3.89
N ILE A 482 -22.68 -12.57 4.90
CA ILE A 482 -22.34 -13.44 6.03
C ILE A 482 -23.31 -14.62 6.06
N HIS A 483 -22.85 -15.78 5.57
CA HIS A 483 -23.76 -16.91 5.34
C HIS A 483 -23.18 -18.29 5.58
N THR A 484 -24.05 -19.29 5.74
CA THR A 484 -23.66 -20.72 5.80
C THR A 484 -22.67 -21.05 6.94
N ASN A 485 -22.54 -20.19 7.95
CA ASN A 485 -21.69 -20.45 9.11
C ASN A 485 -22.38 -21.43 10.06
N ALA A 486 -21.60 -22.23 10.79
CA ALA A 486 -22.13 -23.31 11.63
C ALA A 486 -22.85 -22.84 12.91
N TYR A 487 -22.73 -21.54 13.24
CA TYR A 487 -23.44 -20.90 14.33
C TYR A 487 -24.27 -19.70 13.83
N ALA A 488 -24.31 -18.60 14.59
CA ALA A 488 -24.94 -17.36 14.16
C ALA A 488 -24.09 -16.63 13.11
N GLY A 489 -24.71 -15.79 12.27
CA GLY A 489 -23.96 -14.94 11.36
C GLY A 489 -23.08 -13.94 12.12
N VAL A 490 -23.69 -13.16 13.01
CA VAL A 490 -23.00 -12.20 13.87
C VAL A 490 -23.32 -12.46 15.35
N LEU A 491 -22.29 -12.55 16.18
CA LEU A 491 -22.35 -12.59 17.64
C LEU A 491 -21.80 -11.31 18.24
N VAL A 492 -22.50 -10.74 19.22
CA VAL A 492 -22.05 -9.56 19.96
C VAL A 492 -22.22 -9.81 21.46
N GLY A 493 -21.10 -9.85 22.18
CA GLY A 493 -21.04 -10.13 23.61
C GLY A 493 -20.29 -9.06 24.39
N GLU A 494 -20.23 -9.24 25.71
CA GLU A 494 -19.31 -8.55 26.62
C GLU A 494 -19.24 -7.02 26.39
N GLY A 495 -20.38 -6.34 26.50
CA GLY A 495 -20.47 -4.88 26.41
C GLY A 495 -20.17 -4.26 25.03
N SER A 496 -19.87 -5.08 24.01
CA SER A 496 -19.43 -4.62 22.70
C SER A 496 -20.51 -3.90 21.90
N LYS A 497 -20.11 -2.93 21.08
CA LYS A 497 -21.01 -2.02 20.36
C LYS A 497 -20.60 -1.82 18.89
N PRO A 498 -20.68 -2.85 18.05
CA PRO A 498 -20.41 -2.71 16.63
C PRO A 498 -21.43 -1.80 15.92
N VAL A 499 -21.02 -1.26 14.77
CA VAL A 499 -21.94 -0.64 13.80
C VAL A 499 -22.08 -1.58 12.61
N CYS A 500 -23.24 -2.21 12.48
CA CYS A 500 -23.59 -3.13 11.41
C CYS A 500 -24.53 -2.43 10.41
N TYR A 501 -24.01 -2.10 9.23
CA TYR A 501 -24.73 -1.33 8.21
C TYR A 501 -24.80 -2.06 6.85
N ARG A 502 -26.00 -2.22 6.30
CA ARG A 502 -26.21 -2.80 4.95
C ARG A 502 -25.59 -4.19 4.74
N ASN A 503 -25.52 -5.02 5.78
CA ASN A 503 -25.02 -6.40 5.63
C ASN A 503 -26.16 -7.35 5.22
N LYS A 504 -25.80 -8.40 4.49
CA LYS A 504 -26.64 -9.57 4.24
C LYS A 504 -26.22 -10.69 5.19
N ILE A 505 -27.14 -11.17 6.01
CA ILE A 505 -26.87 -12.18 7.04
C ILE A 505 -27.87 -13.32 6.88
N HIS A 506 -27.45 -14.40 6.23
CA HIS A 506 -28.41 -15.43 5.81
C HIS A 506 -27.89 -16.86 5.83
N ASP A 507 -28.82 -17.83 5.77
CA ASP A 507 -28.50 -19.26 5.68
C ASP A 507 -27.52 -19.79 6.76
N ASN A 508 -27.41 -19.11 7.90
CA ASN A 508 -26.56 -19.55 9.01
C ASN A 508 -27.28 -20.65 9.79
N LYS A 509 -26.51 -21.61 10.32
CA LYS A 509 -27.07 -22.82 10.96
C LYS A 509 -27.72 -22.53 12.33
N GLN A 510 -27.63 -21.31 12.84
CA GLN A 510 -28.37 -20.83 14.02
C GLN A 510 -29.16 -19.55 13.69
N GLY A 511 -29.06 -18.50 14.51
CA GLY A 511 -29.73 -17.22 14.26
C GLY A 511 -28.93 -16.32 13.31
N GLY A 512 -29.54 -15.25 12.79
CA GLY A 512 -28.79 -14.26 12.00
C GLY A 512 -27.83 -13.48 12.89
N VAL A 513 -28.38 -12.74 13.85
CA VAL A 513 -27.62 -11.97 14.84
C VAL A 513 -27.99 -12.41 16.26
N TYR A 514 -26.99 -12.51 17.15
CA TYR A 514 -27.20 -12.76 18.57
C TYR A 514 -26.40 -11.80 19.45
N CYS A 515 -27.10 -10.96 20.21
CA CYS A 515 -26.54 -10.09 21.24
C CYS A 515 -26.77 -10.68 22.64
N TYR A 516 -25.71 -10.74 23.46
CA TYR A 516 -25.70 -11.28 24.83
C TYR A 516 -24.71 -10.52 25.72
N GLU A 517 -24.73 -10.76 27.04
CA GLU A 517 -23.79 -10.21 28.03
C GLU A 517 -23.52 -8.71 27.88
N GLY A 518 -24.58 -7.90 27.84
CA GLY A 518 -24.48 -6.45 27.66
C GLY A 518 -24.08 -5.99 26.26
N GLY A 519 -23.86 -6.90 25.32
CA GLY A 519 -23.59 -6.61 23.92
C GLY A 519 -24.73 -5.84 23.25
N GLY A 520 -24.41 -4.98 22.30
CA GLY A 520 -25.39 -4.12 21.64
C GLY A 520 -24.87 -3.59 20.31
N GLY A 521 -24.93 -2.27 20.16
CA GLY A 521 -24.53 -1.59 18.94
C GLY A 521 -25.69 -1.20 18.02
N LEU A 522 -25.36 -0.65 16.87
CA LEU A 522 -26.30 -0.17 15.87
C LEU A 522 -26.39 -1.16 14.72
N PHE A 523 -27.60 -1.62 14.42
CA PHE A 523 -27.91 -2.46 13.27
C PHE A 523 -28.86 -1.68 12.37
N GLU A 524 -28.35 -1.20 11.25
CA GLU A 524 -29.10 -0.35 10.33
C GLU A 524 -29.08 -0.85 8.89
N GLU A 525 -30.25 -0.84 8.24
CA GLU A 525 -30.41 -1.21 6.82
C GLU A 525 -29.88 -2.62 6.47
N ASN A 526 -29.85 -3.57 7.43
CA ASN A 526 -29.39 -4.93 7.17
C ASN A 526 -30.53 -5.82 6.65
N GLU A 527 -30.15 -6.82 5.84
CA GLU A 527 -31.02 -7.89 5.37
C GLU A 527 -30.68 -9.18 6.13
N ILE A 528 -31.58 -9.66 6.98
CA ILE A 528 -31.37 -10.83 7.86
C ILE A 528 -32.42 -11.90 7.55
N PHE A 529 -32.05 -12.93 6.79
CA PHE A 529 -33.04 -13.85 6.23
C PHE A 529 -32.59 -15.31 6.13
N SER A 530 -33.54 -16.24 6.00
CA SER A 530 -33.27 -17.67 5.83
C SER A 530 -32.36 -18.33 6.89
N ASN A 531 -32.16 -17.71 8.05
CA ASN A 531 -31.37 -18.33 9.12
C ASN A 531 -32.21 -19.42 9.80
N LYS A 532 -31.56 -20.49 10.27
CA LYS A 532 -32.27 -21.67 10.81
C LYS A 532 -33.14 -21.34 12.04
N ASN A 533 -32.73 -20.39 12.87
CA ASN A 533 -33.45 -19.98 14.07
C ASN A 533 -34.08 -18.58 13.93
N ASN A 534 -33.92 -17.71 14.95
CA ASN A 534 -34.45 -16.35 14.91
C ASN A 534 -33.57 -15.49 13.99
N GLY A 535 -34.16 -14.49 13.33
CA GLY A 535 -33.37 -13.49 12.60
C GLY A 535 -32.45 -12.72 13.54
N PHE A 536 -33.02 -12.18 14.63
CA PHE A 536 -32.29 -11.46 15.67
C PHE A 536 -32.65 -12.00 17.06
N LEU A 537 -31.64 -12.29 17.88
CA LEU A 537 -31.78 -12.75 19.26
C LEU A 537 -31.10 -11.77 20.22
N VAL A 538 -31.80 -11.37 21.28
CA VAL A 538 -31.29 -10.48 22.34
C VAL A 538 -31.50 -11.13 23.71
N LYS A 539 -30.44 -11.24 24.52
CA LYS A 539 -30.46 -11.83 25.88
C LYS A 539 -29.47 -11.14 26.82
N ASP A 540 -29.53 -11.49 28.11
CA ASP A 540 -28.43 -11.28 29.06
C ASP A 540 -27.97 -9.82 29.14
N GLN A 541 -28.91 -8.90 29.42
CA GLN A 541 -28.67 -7.44 29.53
C GLN A 541 -28.20 -6.76 28.23
N ALA A 542 -28.23 -7.46 27.09
CA ALA A 542 -27.95 -6.86 25.79
C ALA A 542 -28.90 -5.70 25.46
N ASN A 543 -28.39 -4.69 24.75
CA ASN A 543 -29.13 -3.49 24.38
C ASN A 543 -28.80 -2.97 22.96
N PRO A 544 -29.20 -3.71 21.91
CA PRO A 544 -28.99 -3.27 20.53
C PRO A 544 -30.05 -2.26 20.06
N THR A 545 -29.67 -1.42 19.10
CA THR A 545 -30.58 -0.57 18.33
C THR A 545 -30.72 -1.11 16.91
N LEU A 546 -31.96 -1.42 16.50
CA LEU A 546 -32.29 -1.92 15.16
C LEU A 546 -33.12 -0.88 14.42
N ASN A 547 -32.58 -0.34 13.33
CA ASN A 547 -33.23 0.66 12.50
C ASN A 547 -33.34 0.23 11.03
N ASN A 548 -34.54 0.33 10.42
CA ASN A 548 -34.74 0.09 8.99
C ASN A 548 -34.19 -1.27 8.47
N ASN A 549 -34.20 -2.33 9.29
CA ASN A 549 -33.75 -3.65 8.85
C ASN A 549 -34.89 -4.46 8.21
N VAL A 550 -34.54 -5.34 7.28
CA VAL A 550 -35.45 -6.33 6.71
C VAL A 550 -35.10 -7.69 7.31
N ILE A 551 -36.00 -8.25 8.12
CA ILE A 551 -35.78 -9.51 8.84
C ILE A 551 -36.92 -10.46 8.50
N ASN A 552 -36.69 -11.39 7.58
CA ASN A 552 -37.74 -12.25 7.03
C ASN A 552 -37.26 -13.69 6.79
N LYS A 553 -38.18 -14.62 6.53
CA LYS A 553 -37.88 -16.01 6.13
C LYS A 553 -37.00 -16.79 7.11
N ASN A 554 -36.84 -16.33 8.36
CA ASN A 554 -36.07 -17.06 9.35
C ASN A 554 -36.91 -18.22 9.92
N GLY A 555 -36.24 -19.33 10.23
CA GLY A 555 -36.90 -20.59 10.62
C GLY A 555 -37.67 -20.54 11.94
N LYS A 556 -37.45 -19.49 12.74
CA LYS A 556 -38.23 -19.17 13.94
C LYS A 556 -38.85 -17.77 13.84
N ARG A 557 -38.44 -16.86 14.73
CA ARG A 557 -39.03 -15.52 14.84
C ARG A 557 -38.17 -14.50 14.10
N GLY A 558 -38.75 -13.38 13.67
CA GLY A 558 -37.97 -12.25 13.17
C GLY A 558 -37.03 -11.73 14.25
N ILE A 559 -37.59 -11.24 15.35
CA ILE A 559 -36.84 -10.80 16.53
C ILE A 559 -37.34 -11.53 17.78
N PHE A 560 -36.42 -12.04 18.60
CA PHE A 560 -36.68 -12.57 19.94
C PHE A 560 -35.89 -11.77 20.99
N ILE A 561 -36.60 -11.21 21.97
CA ILE A 561 -36.03 -10.51 23.12
C ILE A 561 -36.33 -11.35 24.36
N GLY A 562 -35.28 -11.94 24.93
CA GLY A 562 -35.34 -12.79 26.12
C GLY A 562 -35.34 -12.01 27.43
N ASP A 563 -35.33 -12.72 28.55
CA ASP A 563 -35.28 -12.12 29.89
C ASP A 563 -34.13 -11.14 30.04
N ASP A 564 -34.40 -10.06 30.78
CA ASP A 564 -33.43 -9.03 31.16
C ASP A 564 -32.78 -8.28 29.98
N ALA A 565 -33.23 -8.52 28.75
CA ALA A 565 -32.77 -7.81 27.56
C ALA A 565 -33.49 -6.46 27.37
N GLN A 566 -32.80 -5.55 26.69
CA GLN A 566 -33.30 -4.24 26.27
C GLN A 566 -33.16 -4.14 24.75
N ALA A 567 -33.96 -3.31 24.10
CA ALA A 567 -33.74 -3.02 22.68
C ALA A 567 -34.48 -1.76 22.23
N THR A 568 -33.95 -1.10 21.20
CA THR A 568 -34.68 -0.07 20.45
C THR A 568 -34.95 -0.55 19.04
N LEU A 569 -36.22 -0.75 18.69
CA LEU A 569 -36.66 -1.27 17.40
C LEU A 569 -37.43 -0.20 16.62
N LYS A 570 -36.84 0.31 15.54
CA LYS A 570 -37.42 1.37 14.71
C LYS A 570 -37.51 0.94 13.25
N LYS A 571 -38.72 1.06 12.67
CA LYS A 571 -38.95 0.95 11.21
C LYS A 571 -38.44 -0.34 10.55
N ASN A 572 -38.39 -1.45 11.28
CA ASN A 572 -37.96 -2.74 10.73
C ASN A 572 -39.13 -3.45 10.04
N ASP A 573 -38.87 -4.13 8.92
CA ASP A 573 -39.81 -5.05 8.27
C ASP A 573 -39.58 -6.48 8.79
N LEU A 574 -40.54 -7.02 9.52
CA LEU A 574 -40.44 -8.30 10.23
C LEU A 574 -41.40 -9.38 9.68
N ARG A 575 -41.99 -9.14 8.51
CA ARG A 575 -42.97 -10.03 7.89
C ARG A 575 -42.35 -11.31 7.33
N GLY A 576 -43.13 -12.37 7.25
CA GLY A 576 -42.74 -13.62 6.59
C GLY A 576 -41.72 -14.47 7.36
N ASN A 577 -41.69 -14.37 8.70
CA ASN A 577 -40.94 -15.29 9.56
C ASN A 577 -41.82 -16.46 10.01
N ASN A 578 -41.24 -17.63 10.24
CA ASN A 578 -42.01 -18.87 10.40
C ASN A 578 -42.90 -18.93 11.65
N LEU A 579 -42.43 -18.42 12.80
CA LEU A 579 -43.17 -18.52 14.07
C LEU A 579 -43.85 -17.22 14.51
N ALA A 580 -43.15 -16.09 14.42
CA ALA A 580 -43.69 -14.77 14.75
C ALA A 580 -42.77 -13.66 14.21
N SER A 581 -43.32 -12.48 13.93
CA SER A 581 -42.53 -11.31 13.54
C SER A 581 -41.66 -10.79 14.69
N LEU A 582 -42.25 -10.62 15.88
CA LEU A 582 -41.58 -10.13 17.10
C LEU A 582 -42.10 -10.87 18.32
N TYR A 583 -41.19 -11.31 19.20
CA TYR A 583 -41.53 -11.87 20.50
C TYR A 583 -40.67 -11.21 21.59
N ILE A 584 -41.33 -10.72 22.63
CA ILE A 584 -40.71 -10.08 23.78
C ILE A 584 -41.17 -10.83 25.03
N VAL A 585 -40.24 -11.34 25.83
CA VAL A 585 -40.57 -11.96 27.12
C VAL A 585 -41.13 -10.91 28.07
N GLN A 586 -42.14 -11.29 28.88
CA GLN A 586 -42.90 -10.37 29.73
C GLN A 586 -42.02 -9.46 30.61
N SER A 587 -40.94 -10.01 31.16
CA SER A 587 -39.94 -9.32 32.01
C SER A 587 -39.24 -8.16 31.30
N SER A 588 -39.07 -8.25 29.98
CA SER A 588 -38.34 -7.25 29.17
C SER A 588 -39.23 -6.21 28.50
N ILE A 589 -40.55 -6.37 28.52
CA ILE A 589 -41.49 -5.42 27.89
C ILE A 589 -41.22 -3.96 28.29
N PRO A 590 -40.99 -3.62 29.58
CA PRO A 590 -40.73 -2.23 29.98
C PRO A 590 -39.45 -1.63 29.38
N ASN A 591 -38.51 -2.47 28.94
CA ASN A 591 -37.17 -2.07 28.50
C ASN A 591 -37.02 -2.06 26.97
N VAL A 592 -38.12 -2.25 26.24
CA VAL A 592 -38.09 -2.35 24.78
C VAL A 592 -38.91 -1.23 24.15
N ILE A 593 -38.25 -0.43 23.32
CA ILE A 593 -38.89 0.63 22.53
C ILE A 593 -39.23 0.07 21.15
N VAL A 594 -40.49 0.12 20.75
CA VAL A 594 -40.97 -0.36 19.44
C VAL A 594 -41.69 0.76 18.70
N GLN A 595 -41.19 1.18 17.55
CA GLN A 595 -41.78 2.27 16.76
C GLN A 595 -41.76 1.98 15.26
N GLY A 596 -42.93 2.01 14.60
CA GLY A 596 -43.03 1.96 13.13
C GLY A 596 -42.58 0.66 12.46
N ASN A 597 -42.50 -0.46 13.19
CA ASN A 597 -42.10 -1.75 12.62
C ASN A 597 -43.29 -2.45 11.93
N LEU A 598 -43.05 -3.05 10.76
CA LEU A 598 -44.04 -3.83 10.02
C LEU A 598 -44.04 -5.28 10.51
N LYS A 599 -45.23 -5.84 10.75
CA LYS A 599 -45.47 -7.20 11.28
C LYS A 599 -46.68 -7.81 10.57
N ASP A 600 -46.74 -9.14 10.53
CA ASP A 600 -47.89 -9.89 9.96
C ASP A 600 -49.14 -9.82 10.86
#